data_AF-A0A6C0HRW7-F1
#
_entry.id   AF-A0A6C0HRW7-F1
#
_cell.length_a   1.000
_cell.length_b   1.000
_cell.length_c   1.000
_cell.angle_alpha   90.00
_cell.angle_beta   90.00
_cell.angle_gamma   90.00
#
_symmetry.space_group_name_H-M   'P 1'
#
loop_
_entity.id
_entity.type
_entity.pdbx_description
1 polymer ?
#
loop_
_entity_poly.entity_id
_entity_poly.type
_entity_poly.pdbx_seq_one_letter_code
_entity_poly.pdbx_strand_id
1 'polypeptide(L)' 'MSVGKTITIIGFSLLFLYILMQILNFYGIGQESYGIYLGFFLFMLLSMAILPNQDMTLKYTND' A
#
# COMPACT_ATOMS: atom_id res chain seq x y z
N MET A 1 -3.11 16.35 -1.25
CA MET A 1 -4.37 15.56 -1.25
C MET A 1 -5.18 15.95 -0.02
N SER A 2 -6.51 16.08 -0.11
CA SER A 2 -7.36 16.32 1.07
C SER A 2 -7.25 15.14 2.03
N VAL A 3 -7.02 15.41 3.32
CA VAL A 3 -6.80 14.41 4.39
C VAL A 3 -7.91 13.35 4.40
N GLY A 4 -9.15 13.74 4.11
CA GLY A 4 -10.28 12.81 4.03
C GLY A 4 -10.11 11.74 2.94
N LYS A 5 -9.61 12.10 1.75
CA LYS A 5 -9.35 11.13 0.67
C LYS A 5 -8.25 10.14 1.06
N THR A 6 -7.21 10.61 1.73
CA THR A 6 -6.10 9.76 2.19
C THR A 6 -6.58 8.71 3.21
N ILE A 7 -7.39 9.12 4.18
CA ILE A 7 -7.94 8.20 5.20
C ILE A 7 -8.86 7.15 4.57
N THR A 8 -9.71 7.54 3.62
CA THR A 8 -10.59 6.59 2.90
C THR A 8 -9.79 5.55 2.12
N ILE A 9 -8.72 5.97 1.44
CA ILE A 9 -7.85 5.04 0.69
C ILE A 9 -7.18 4.05 1.64
N ILE A 10 -6.59 4.53 2.74
CA ILE A 10 -5.92 3.67 3.72
C ILE A 10 -6.91 2.68 4.36
N GLY A 11 -8.07 3.16 4.80
CA GLY A 11 -9.09 2.32 5.41
C GLY A 11 -9.61 1.24 4.47
N PHE A 12 -9.87 1.60 3.20
CA PHE A 12 -10.32 0.65 2.18
C PHE A 12 -9.23 -0.39 1.88
N SER A 13 -7.97 0.01 1.75
CA SER A 13 -6.86 -0.92 1.51
C SER A 13 -6.68 -1.94 2.64
N LEU A 14 -6.83 -1.51 3.90
CA LEU A 14 -6.76 -2.40 5.06
C LEU A 14 -7.93 -3.40 5.10
N LEU A 15 -9.15 -2.93 4.82
CA LEU A 15 -10.33 -3.79 4.75
C LEU A 15 -10.19 -4.83 3.62
N PHE A 16 -9.71 -4.40 2.46
CA PHE A 16 -9.46 -5.26 1.31
C PHE A 16 -8.41 -6.34 1.63
N LEU A 17 -7.29 -5.97 2.26
CA LEU A 17 -6.26 -6.90 2.73
C LEU A 17 -6.82 -7.94 3.71
N TYR A 18 -7.66 -7.52 4.66
CA TYR A 18 -8.29 -8.42 5.62
C TYR A 18 -9.21 -9.45 4.94
N ILE A 19 -10.06 -9.01 4.01
CA ILE A 19 -10.92 -9.90 3.24
C ILE A 19 -10.09 -10.88 2.43
N LEU A 20 -9.01 -10.42 1.79
CA LEU A 20 -8.12 -11.27 1.01
C LEU A 20 -7.49 -12.37 1.88
N MET A 21 -6.97 -12.02 3.07
CA MET A 21 -6.45 -13.01 4.01
C MET A 21 -7.49 -14.06 4.40
N GLN A 22 -8.74 -13.64 4.63
CA GLN A 22 -9.81 -14.60 4.96
C GLN A 22 -10.16 -15.51 3.80
N ILE A 23 -10.14 -15.02 2.56
CA ILE A 23 -10.32 -15.85 1.38
C ILE A 23 -9.20 -16.88 1.27
N LEU A 24 -7.94 -16.46 1.41
CA LEU A 24 -6.79 -17.38 1.33
C LEU A 24 -6.85 -18.46 2.42
N ASN A 25 -7.20 -18.07 3.65
CA ASN A 25 -7.39 -19.00 4.76
C ASN A 25 -8.56 -19.97 4.49
N PHE A 26 -9.65 -19.49 3.90
CA PHE A 26 -10.77 -20.35 3.48
C PHE A 26 -10.35 -21.40 2.44
N TYR A 27 -9.42 -21.07 1.53
CA TYR A 27 -8.83 -22.01 0.58
C TYR A 27 -7.76 -22.94 1.21
N GLY A 28 -7.52 -22.84 2.52
CA GLY A 28 -6.51 -23.65 3.22
C GLY A 28 -5.07 -23.21 2.95
N ILE A 29 -4.87 -22.02 2.37
CA ILE A 29 -3.53 -21.46 2.18
C ILE A 29 -3.11 -20.85 3.52
N GLY A 30 -2.08 -21.41 4.13
CA GLY A 30 -1.55 -20.92 5.40
C GLY A 30 -0.69 -19.67 5.24
N GLN A 31 -0.52 -18.94 6.35
CA GLN A 31 0.23 -17.70 6.43
C GLN A 31 1.71 -17.87 6.06
N GLU A 32 2.25 -19.07 6.20
CA GLU A 32 3.60 -19.45 5.74
C GLU A 32 3.79 -19.26 4.24
N SER A 33 2.71 -19.37 3.44
CA SER A 33 2.77 -19.21 2.00
C SER A 33 2.62 -17.74 1.57
N TYR A 34 1.67 -17.00 2.15
CA TYR A 34 1.37 -15.64 1.68
C TYR A 34 1.93 -14.52 2.57
N GLY A 35 2.31 -14.82 3.81
CA GLY A 35 2.63 -13.82 4.84
C GLY A 35 3.82 -12.94 4.49
N ILE A 36 4.86 -13.50 3.87
CA ILE A 36 6.03 -12.72 3.45
C ILE A 36 5.68 -11.71 2.35
N TYR A 37 4.83 -12.11 1.40
CA TYR A 37 4.35 -11.22 0.34
C TYR A 37 3.45 -10.11 0.90
N LEU A 38 2.66 -10.44 1.93
CA LEU A 38 1.76 -9.51 2.59
C LEU A 38 2.52 -8.47 3.43
N GLY A 39 3.58 -8.90 4.13
CA GLY A 39 4.51 -8.01 4.82
C GLY A 39 5.26 -7.09 3.86
N PHE A 40 5.73 -7.63 2.72
CA PHE A 40 6.35 -6.83 1.66
C PHE A 40 5.38 -5.81 1.06
N PHE A 41 4.12 -6.19 0.83
CA PHE A 41 3.09 -5.28 0.35
C PHE A 41 2.81 -4.14 1.32
N LEU A 42 2.72 -4.41 2.62
CA LEU A 42 2.60 -3.36 3.65
C LEU A 42 3.82 -2.44 3.67
N PHE A 43 5.03 -2.99 3.52
CA PHE A 43 6.25 -2.19 3.41
C PHE A 43 6.24 -1.27 2.19
N MET A 44 5.76 -1.75 1.03
CA MET A 44 5.60 -0.90 -0.16
C MET A 44 4.58 0.23 0.06
N LEU A 45 3.45 -0.05 0.73
CA LEU A 45 2.46 0.99 1.06
C LEU A 45 3.04 2.05 2.00
N LEU A 46 3.80 1.64 3.02
CA LEU A 46 4.49 2.57 3.93
C LEU A 46 5.55 3.38 3.19
N SER A 47 6.31 2.74 2.31
CA SER A 47 7.31 3.42 1.47
C SER A 47 6.63 4.46 0.59
N MET A 48 5.51 4.13 -0.05
CA MET A 48 4.75 5.09 -0.85
C MET A 48 4.19 6.25 -0.03
N ALA A 49 3.83 6.02 1.23
CA ALA A 49 3.32 7.06 2.11
C ALA A 49 4.41 8.00 2.66
N ILE A 50 5.60 7.46 2.94
CA ILE A 50 6.72 8.21 3.53
C ILE A 50 7.58 8.85 2.45
N LEU A 51 7.78 8.18 1.32
CA LEU A 51 8.66 8.63 0.26
C LEU A 51 8.09 9.94 -0.31
N PRO A 52 8.82 11.07 -0.17
CA PRO A 52 8.37 12.31 -0.75
C PRO A 52 8.35 12.14 -2.27
N ASN A 53 7.16 12.21 -2.84
CA ASN A 53 7.00 12.30 -4.28
C ASN A 53 7.43 13.71 -4.70
N GLN A 54 8.73 13.91 -4.77
CA GLN A 54 9.31 15.13 -5.31
C GLN A 54 8.99 15.12 -6.80
N ASP A 55 7.98 15.89 -7.17
CA ASP A 55 7.78 16.31 -8.55
C ASP A 55 9.14 16.72 -9.12
N MET A 56 9.59 16.02 -10.16
CA MET A 56 10.78 16.35 -10.95
C MET A 56 10.60 17.66 -11.75
N THR A 57 9.81 18.60 -11.25
CA THR A 57 9.55 19.92 -11.86
C THR A 57 10.61 20.95 -11.43
N LEU A 58 11.80 20.49 -11.03
CA LEU A 58 12.98 21.33 -10.93
C LEU A 58 14.05 20.81 -11.89
N LYS A 59 14.53 21.72 -12.75
CA LYS A 59 15.85 21.73 -13.41
C LYS A 59 16.00 21.32 -14.89
N TYR A 60 14.95 21.36 -15.71
CA TYR A 60 15.19 21.51 -17.15
C TYR A 60 14.55 22.78 -17.69
N THR A 61 15.43 23.68 -18.15
CA THR A 61 15.20 24.69 -19.18
C THR A 61 14.45 25.96 -18.76
N ASN A 62 14.97 27.18 -18.87
CA ASN A 62 16.29 27.75 -19.20
C ASN A 62 16.26 29.19 -18.63
N ASP A 63 17.44 29.76 -18.39
CA ASP A 63 17.78 31.20 -18.47
C ASP A 63 16.71 32.26 -18.15
#